data_AF-A0A928BLP2-F1
#
_entry.id   AF-A0A928BLP2-F1
#
_cell.length_a   1.000
_cell.length_b   1.000
_cell.length_c   1.000
_cell.angle_alpha   90.00
_cell.angle_beta   90.00
_cell.angle_gamma   90.00
#
_symmetry.space_group_name_H-M   'P 1'
#
loop_
_entity.id
_entity.type
_entity.pdbx_description
1 polymer ?
#
loop_
_entity_poly.entity_id
_entity_poly.type
_entity_poly.pdbx_seq_one_letter_code
_entity_poly.pdbx_strand_id
1 'polypeptide(L)'
;MTQYHLHLKGYVGGADFNTESVLATLAANPDAEVSVLVDSTGGQLATALSISSAFHRHGKVHVHFSGMNASAATISSLGAQRISMDASALYLVHKCSVAVFEWASMNADQLQEYIDSLDKQKANLEKLDSHVAAMYAARCRKPHEDLLALMKTGGWLTAKEAKEWGFVDDITEYEEDVKPMMTEALATALATACIPIPAIPYAEGKTEQPSEPLFTRFMAALAGLFTFGNKTPEAAAQDPDTSIHNQEDNQTQTPNTPITPMKQMPHIEATLQVEGFTPNAEGSVPLTEAQLQSLEDHITAQETRITDQENQLTERNNRITELEAEVRALKATPADTTSSVVNNNSGENNQQPNRASEYLARVNSAKELYDLVS
;
A
#
# COMPACT_ATOMS: atom_id res chain seq x y z
N MET A 1 -5.06 25.76 -13.78
CA MET A 1 -5.41 24.34 -13.68
C MET A 1 -5.10 23.66 -15.00
N THR A 2 -4.37 22.54 -14.98
CA THR A 2 -4.19 21.69 -16.16
C THR A 2 -5.50 21.01 -16.49
N GLN A 3 -5.97 21.12 -17.74
CA GLN A 3 -7.16 20.40 -18.20
C GLN A 3 -6.74 19.02 -18.71
N TYR A 4 -7.36 17.97 -18.18
CA TYR A 4 -7.13 16.60 -18.61
C TYR A 4 -8.12 16.21 -19.71
N HIS A 5 -7.64 15.47 -20.71
CA HIS A 5 -8.45 14.91 -21.79
C HIS A 5 -9.09 13.58 -21.37
N LEU A 6 -8.42 12.86 -20.47
CA LEU A 6 -8.85 11.56 -19.97
C LEU A 6 -8.68 11.49 -18.46
N HIS A 7 -9.65 10.88 -17.79
CA HIS A 7 -9.58 10.54 -16.36
C HIS A 7 -9.71 9.02 -16.26
N LEU A 8 -8.61 8.35 -15.91
CA LEU A 8 -8.55 6.90 -15.75
C LEU A 8 -8.60 6.56 -14.27
N LYS A 9 -9.78 6.16 -13.80
CA LYS A 9 -10.06 5.94 -12.38
C LYS A 9 -10.61 4.55 -12.10
N GLY A 10 -10.42 4.09 -10.86
CA GLY A 10 -10.96 2.81 -10.40
C GLY A 10 -10.24 1.61 -11.02
N TYR A 11 -10.99 0.57 -11.38
CA TYR A 11 -10.42 -0.72 -11.80
C TYR A 11 -10.02 -0.74 -13.29
N VAL A 12 -8.78 -1.12 -13.61
CA VAL A 12 -8.30 -1.26 -14.99
C VAL A 12 -9.04 -2.40 -15.70
N GLY A 13 -9.74 -2.08 -16.79
CA GLY A 13 -10.72 -2.94 -17.45
C GLY A 13 -12.18 -2.63 -17.09
N GLY A 14 -12.42 -1.70 -16.17
CA GLY A 14 -13.74 -1.19 -15.80
C GLY A 14 -14.22 -0.03 -16.69
N ALA A 15 -15.44 0.45 -16.44
CA ALA A 15 -16.09 1.49 -17.23
C ALA A 15 -15.27 2.79 -17.35
N ASP A 16 -14.61 3.20 -16.26
CA ASP A 16 -13.82 4.45 -16.21
C ASP A 16 -12.33 4.25 -16.56
N PHE A 17 -11.91 3.04 -16.90
CA PHE A 17 -10.52 2.72 -17.24
C PHE A 17 -10.44 1.55 -18.23
N ASN A 18 -10.85 1.79 -19.49
CA ASN A 18 -10.85 0.77 -20.55
C ASN A 18 -10.15 1.23 -21.84
N THR A 19 -9.88 0.28 -22.72
CA THR A 19 -9.20 0.52 -24.01
C THR A 19 -10.04 1.33 -24.98
N GLU A 20 -11.37 1.24 -24.95
CA GLU A 20 -12.26 1.91 -25.90
C GLU A 20 -12.27 3.44 -25.70
N SER A 21 -12.45 3.91 -24.46
CA SER A 21 -12.43 5.34 -24.13
C SER A 21 -11.05 5.98 -24.37
N VAL A 22 -9.98 5.23 -24.08
CA VAL A 22 -8.60 5.61 -24.44
C VAL A 22 -8.46 5.77 -25.95
N LEU A 23 -8.79 4.74 -26.74
CA LEU A 23 -8.62 4.78 -28.20
C LEU A 23 -9.48 5.87 -28.85
N ALA A 24 -10.73 6.06 -28.40
CA ALA A 24 -11.61 7.11 -28.89
C ALA A 24 -11.00 8.50 -28.68
N THR A 25 -10.43 8.77 -27.50
CA THR A 25 -9.85 10.08 -27.19
C THR A 25 -8.52 10.31 -27.90
N LEU A 26 -7.67 9.28 -28.04
CA LEU A 26 -6.44 9.37 -28.85
C LEU A 26 -6.79 9.62 -30.33
N ALA A 27 -7.81 8.95 -30.87
CA ALA A 27 -8.27 9.14 -32.25
C ALA A 27 -8.90 10.52 -32.49
N ALA A 28 -9.52 11.13 -31.48
CA ALA A 28 -10.02 12.50 -31.52
C ALA A 28 -8.90 13.56 -31.47
N ASN A 29 -7.69 13.18 -31.06
CA ASN A 29 -6.55 14.08 -30.82
C ASN A 29 -5.26 13.58 -31.52
N PRO A 30 -5.29 13.23 -32.82
CA PRO A 30 -4.23 12.43 -33.46
C PRO A 30 -2.85 13.10 -33.48
N ASP A 31 -2.80 14.44 -33.52
CA ASP A 31 -1.57 15.24 -33.54
C ASP A 31 -1.37 16.12 -32.30
N ALA A 32 -2.32 16.14 -31.37
CA ALA A 32 -2.28 16.98 -30.18
C ALA A 32 -1.62 16.25 -28.99
N GLU A 33 -1.25 17.01 -27.96
CA GLU A 33 -0.84 16.44 -26.68
C GLU A 33 -2.07 15.95 -25.90
N VAL A 34 -2.03 14.71 -25.39
CA VAL A 34 -3.14 14.12 -24.64
C VAL A 34 -2.73 13.93 -23.18
N SER A 35 -3.16 14.86 -22.33
CA SER A 35 -2.97 14.82 -20.88
C SER A 35 -3.99 13.88 -20.21
N VAL A 36 -3.51 12.92 -19.43
CA VAL A 36 -4.28 11.83 -18.80
C VAL A 36 -4.08 11.85 -17.29
N LEU A 37 -5.15 12.03 -16.52
CA LEU A 37 -5.13 11.87 -15.06
C LEU A 37 -5.35 10.40 -14.71
N VAL A 38 -4.52 9.84 -13.82
CA VAL A 38 -4.67 8.47 -13.31
C VAL A 38 -4.76 8.47 -11.79
N ASP A 39 -5.70 7.68 -11.26
CA ASP A 39 -5.94 7.43 -9.84
C ASP A 39 -6.57 6.03 -9.70
N SER A 40 -5.72 5.00 -9.62
CA SER A 40 -6.13 3.60 -9.77
C SER A 40 -5.18 2.61 -9.12
N THR A 41 -5.74 1.70 -8.32
CA THR A 41 -5.00 0.58 -7.70
C THR A 41 -4.78 -0.63 -8.64
N GLY A 42 -5.14 -0.51 -9.92
CA GLY A 42 -4.87 -1.53 -10.95
C GLY A 42 -6.08 -2.36 -11.36
N GLY A 43 -5.83 -3.58 -11.84
CA GLY A 43 -6.83 -4.45 -12.46
C GLY A 43 -6.25 -5.36 -13.55
N GLN A 44 -6.88 -5.41 -14.72
CA GLN A 44 -6.54 -6.34 -15.80
C GLN A 44 -5.23 -5.98 -16.52
N LEU A 45 -4.24 -6.87 -16.43
CA LEU A 45 -2.95 -6.74 -17.13
C LEU A 45 -3.11 -6.59 -18.66
N ALA A 46 -3.99 -7.37 -19.29
CA ALA A 46 -4.19 -7.32 -20.75
C ALA A 46 -4.68 -5.94 -21.24
N THR A 47 -5.58 -5.32 -20.47
CA THR A 47 -6.08 -3.96 -20.73
C THR A 47 -4.96 -2.93 -20.53
N ALA A 48 -4.16 -3.04 -19.47
CA ALA A 48 -3.01 -2.17 -19.25
C ALA A 48 -1.97 -2.24 -20.39
N LEU A 49 -1.61 -3.44 -20.84
CA LEU A 49 -0.69 -3.63 -21.97
C LEU A 49 -1.25 -3.02 -23.27
N SER A 50 -2.55 -3.15 -23.51
CA SER A 50 -3.23 -2.57 -24.67
C SER A 50 -3.21 -1.03 -24.66
N ILE A 51 -3.48 -0.43 -23.49
CA ILE A 51 -3.44 1.03 -23.27
C ILE A 51 -2.01 1.55 -23.39
N SER A 52 -1.04 0.89 -22.76
CA SER A 52 0.39 1.23 -22.84
C SER A 52 0.87 1.23 -24.30
N SER A 53 0.51 0.20 -25.07
CA SER A 53 0.81 0.15 -26.51
C SER A 53 0.10 1.26 -27.31
N ALA A 54 -1.12 1.65 -26.93
CA ALA A 54 -1.84 2.74 -27.59
C ALA A 54 -1.20 4.12 -27.32
N PHE A 55 -0.80 4.38 -26.06
CA PHE A 55 -0.05 5.58 -25.70
C PHE A 55 1.27 5.67 -26.45
N HIS A 56 2.00 4.55 -26.55
CA HIS A 56 3.27 4.52 -27.28
C HIS A 56 3.11 4.81 -28.77
N ARG A 57 2.07 4.25 -29.43
CA ARG A 57 1.78 4.53 -30.84
C ARG A 57 1.36 5.98 -31.10
N HIS A 58 0.70 6.62 -30.13
CA HIS A 58 0.30 8.03 -30.23
C HIS A 58 1.48 8.98 -29.99
N GLY A 59 2.39 8.63 -29.07
CA GLY A 59 3.67 9.29 -28.89
C GLY A 59 3.63 10.68 -28.23
N LYS A 60 2.45 11.28 -28.06
CA LYS A 60 2.23 12.60 -27.42
C LYS A 60 1.30 12.51 -26.20
N VAL A 61 1.42 11.42 -25.43
CA VAL A 61 0.61 11.20 -24.21
C VAL A 61 1.40 11.63 -22.98
N HIS A 62 0.74 12.36 -22.08
CA HIS A 62 1.28 12.79 -20.79
C HIS A 62 0.41 12.26 -19.67
N VAL A 63 0.92 11.28 -18.92
CA VAL A 63 0.23 10.73 -17.75
C VAL A 63 0.60 11.54 -16.51
N HIS A 64 -0.39 11.84 -15.68
CA HIS A 64 -0.20 12.43 -14.36
C HIS A 64 -0.88 11.55 -13.30
N PHE A 65 -0.10 11.11 -12.32
CA PHE A 65 -0.55 10.27 -11.21
C PHE A 65 -0.97 11.10 -10.00
N SER A 66 -2.22 10.92 -9.57
CA SER A 66 -2.79 11.51 -8.35
C SER A 66 -3.31 10.40 -7.43
N GLY A 67 -3.33 10.60 -6.11
CA GLY A 67 -3.85 9.59 -5.18
C GLY A 67 -2.99 8.32 -5.11
N MET A 68 -3.60 7.15 -5.26
CA MET A 68 -2.93 5.85 -5.06
C MET A 68 -2.87 5.04 -6.36
N ASN A 69 -1.66 4.85 -6.90
CA ASN A 69 -1.45 4.29 -8.23
C ASN A 69 -0.66 2.99 -8.17
N ALA A 70 -1.25 1.89 -8.65
CA ALA A 70 -0.65 0.57 -8.51
C ALA A 70 -0.85 -0.35 -9.72
N SER A 71 0.03 -1.35 -9.81
CA SER A 71 -0.22 -2.57 -10.58
C SER A 71 -0.52 -2.30 -12.07
N ALA A 72 -1.62 -2.82 -12.60
CA ALA A 72 -2.02 -2.59 -14.00
C ALA A 72 -2.11 -1.09 -14.38
N ALA A 73 -2.42 -0.19 -13.46
CA ALA A 73 -2.47 1.25 -13.75
C ALA A 73 -1.06 1.80 -14.05
N THR A 74 -0.07 1.38 -13.26
CA THR A 74 1.33 1.78 -13.42
C THR A 74 2.01 1.10 -14.62
N ILE A 75 1.52 -0.08 -15.06
CA ILE A 75 1.91 -0.71 -16.34
C ILE A 75 1.32 0.05 -17.54
N SER A 76 0.08 0.53 -17.42
CA SER A 76 -0.62 1.21 -18.52
C SER A 76 0.04 2.52 -18.94
N SER A 77 0.71 3.22 -18.00
CA SER A 77 1.37 4.49 -18.27
C SER A 77 2.74 4.35 -18.95
N LEU A 78 3.36 3.16 -18.97
CA LEU A 78 4.74 2.98 -19.43
C LEU A 78 4.98 3.35 -20.91
N GLY A 79 3.93 3.35 -21.73
CA GLY A 79 3.98 3.83 -23.11
C GLY A 79 3.76 5.33 -23.29
N ALA A 80 3.46 6.08 -22.23
CA ALA A 80 3.33 7.53 -22.29
C ALA A 80 4.70 8.19 -22.54
N GLN A 81 4.68 9.35 -23.21
CA GLN A 81 5.90 10.11 -23.50
C GLN A 81 6.50 10.73 -22.24
N ARG A 82 5.62 11.16 -21.32
CA ARG A 82 5.97 11.75 -20.02
C ARG A 82 5.03 11.21 -18.96
N ILE A 83 5.55 11.00 -17.76
CA ILE A 83 4.81 10.58 -16.57
C ILE A 83 5.18 11.53 -15.44
N SER A 84 4.22 12.30 -14.94
CA SER A 84 4.36 13.10 -13.72
C SER A 84 3.50 12.55 -12.58
N MET A 85 3.70 13.04 -11.37
CA MET A 85 3.03 12.53 -10.18
C MET A 85 2.88 13.64 -9.13
N ASP A 86 1.73 13.73 -8.47
CA ASP A 86 1.55 14.64 -7.33
C ASP A 86 2.51 14.31 -6.19
N ALA A 87 3.05 15.32 -5.50
CA ALA A 87 3.97 15.13 -4.37
C ALA A 87 3.37 14.30 -3.22
N SER A 88 2.05 14.29 -3.08
CA SER A 88 1.27 13.52 -2.09
C SER A 88 0.88 12.11 -2.56
N ALA A 89 1.07 11.78 -3.84
CA ALA A 89 0.64 10.50 -4.40
C ALA A 89 1.56 9.34 -4.00
N LEU A 90 1.03 8.12 -4.14
CA LEU A 90 1.76 6.87 -3.93
C LEU A 90 1.79 6.02 -5.21
N TYR A 91 2.90 5.31 -5.42
CA TYR A 91 3.15 4.44 -6.57
C TYR A 91 3.50 3.04 -6.09
N LEU A 92 2.95 1.98 -6.69
CA LEU A 92 3.22 0.59 -6.30
C LEU A 92 3.38 -0.33 -7.50
N VAL A 93 4.41 -1.16 -7.46
CA VAL A 93 4.62 -2.29 -8.37
C VAL A 93 4.58 -3.59 -7.58
N HIS A 94 4.02 -4.65 -8.15
CA HIS A 94 4.03 -5.97 -7.53
C HIS A 94 3.99 -7.06 -8.61
N LYS A 95 4.31 -8.30 -8.22
CA LYS A 95 4.14 -9.50 -9.06
C LYS A 95 2.70 -9.70 -9.51
N CYS A 96 2.51 -10.15 -10.74
CA CYS A 96 1.21 -10.52 -11.28
C CYS A 96 0.56 -11.61 -10.40
N SER A 97 -0.75 -11.51 -10.20
CA SER A 97 -1.53 -12.45 -9.40
C SER A 97 -2.77 -12.92 -10.15
N VAL A 98 -3.23 -14.11 -9.79
CA VAL A 98 -4.55 -14.64 -10.14
C VAL A 98 -5.28 -14.96 -8.85
N ALA A 99 -6.59 -14.74 -8.82
CA ALA A 99 -7.42 -15.15 -7.69
C ALA A 99 -7.66 -16.66 -7.78
N VAL A 100 -7.36 -17.37 -6.68
CA VAL A 100 -7.59 -18.81 -6.56
C VAL A 100 -8.60 -19.03 -5.43
N PHE A 101 -9.80 -19.48 -5.79
CA PHE A 101 -10.87 -19.83 -4.86
C PHE A 101 -11.44 -21.18 -5.31
N GLU A 102 -11.42 -22.17 -4.43
CA GLU A 102 -11.91 -23.52 -4.71
C GLU A 102 -12.69 -24.05 -3.50
N TRP A 103 -13.85 -24.65 -3.76
CA TRP A 103 -14.74 -25.23 -2.75
C TRP A 103 -15.37 -26.50 -3.31
N ALA A 104 -14.63 -27.60 -3.20
CA ALA A 104 -15.01 -28.90 -3.74
C ALA A 104 -14.63 -30.04 -2.79
N SER A 105 -15.29 -31.18 -2.98
CA SER A 105 -14.84 -32.46 -2.43
C SER A 105 -14.11 -33.20 -3.54
N MET A 106 -12.81 -33.42 -3.38
CA MET A 106 -11.92 -34.01 -4.39
C MET A 106 -11.32 -35.33 -3.90
N ASN A 107 -11.25 -36.33 -4.78
CA ASN A 107 -10.46 -37.54 -4.54
C ASN A 107 -8.96 -37.30 -4.87
N ALA A 108 -8.13 -38.33 -4.70
CA ALA A 108 -6.68 -38.20 -4.90
C ALA A 108 -6.29 -37.77 -6.33
N ASP A 109 -6.94 -38.32 -7.35
CA ASP A 109 -6.66 -38.01 -8.76
C ASP A 109 -7.05 -36.56 -9.09
N GLN A 110 -8.24 -36.12 -8.61
CA GLN A 110 -8.73 -34.75 -8.77
C GLN A 110 -7.84 -33.71 -8.07
N LEU A 111 -7.30 -34.05 -6.90
CA LEU A 111 -6.33 -33.19 -6.21
C LEU A 111 -5.04 -33.05 -7.01
N GLN A 112 -4.55 -34.13 -7.64
CA GLN A 112 -3.37 -34.07 -8.50
C GLN A 112 -3.62 -33.23 -9.76
N GLU A 113 -4.77 -33.40 -10.44
CA GLU A 113 -5.15 -32.57 -11.59
C GLU A 113 -5.23 -31.08 -11.23
N TYR A 114 -5.73 -30.75 -10.03
CA TYR A 114 -5.79 -29.38 -9.53
C TYR A 114 -4.40 -28.81 -9.23
N ILE A 115 -3.50 -29.58 -8.60
CA ILE A 115 -2.10 -29.18 -8.38
C ILE A 115 -1.39 -28.91 -9.72
N ASP A 116 -1.53 -29.82 -10.69
CA ASP A 116 -0.98 -29.67 -12.04
C ASP A 116 -1.51 -28.40 -12.76
N SER A 117 -2.76 -28.01 -12.48
CA SER A 117 -3.36 -26.77 -12.97
C SER A 117 -2.76 -25.53 -12.30
N LEU A 118 -2.55 -25.57 -10.98
CA LEU A 118 -1.91 -24.49 -10.23
C LEU A 118 -0.44 -24.28 -10.63
N ASP A 119 0.32 -25.36 -10.87
CA ASP A 119 1.70 -25.26 -11.36
C ASP A 119 1.77 -24.65 -12.77
N LYS A 120 0.82 -24.98 -13.66
CA LYS A 120 0.69 -24.32 -14.98
C LYS A 120 0.35 -22.83 -14.84
N GLN A 121 -0.52 -22.47 -13.91
CA GLN A 121 -0.86 -21.06 -13.63
C GLN A 121 0.34 -20.29 -13.07
N LYS A 122 1.05 -20.85 -12.09
CA LYS A 122 2.28 -20.30 -11.53
C LYS A 122 3.35 -20.07 -12.60
N ALA A 123 3.62 -21.07 -13.44
CA ALA A 123 4.58 -20.97 -14.54
C ALA A 123 4.20 -19.92 -15.60
N ASN A 124 2.91 -19.56 -15.70
CA ASN A 124 2.46 -18.45 -16.54
C ASN A 124 2.62 -17.10 -15.81
N LEU A 125 2.31 -17.01 -14.52
CA LEU A 125 2.57 -15.81 -13.71
C LEU A 125 4.07 -15.44 -13.70
N GLU A 126 4.97 -16.42 -13.59
CA GLU A 126 6.43 -16.20 -13.65
C GLU A 126 6.88 -15.59 -14.99
N LYS A 127 6.25 -15.95 -16.11
CA LYS A 127 6.50 -15.34 -17.43
C LYS A 127 5.96 -13.91 -17.50
N LEU A 128 4.76 -13.68 -16.95
CA LEU A 128 4.15 -12.34 -16.91
C LEU A 128 4.96 -11.40 -16.01
N ASP A 129 5.41 -11.86 -14.84
CA ASP A 129 6.32 -11.15 -13.96
C ASP A 129 7.59 -10.73 -14.68
N SER A 130 8.25 -11.67 -15.37
CA SER A 130 9.49 -11.39 -16.11
C SER A 130 9.26 -10.39 -17.25
N HIS A 131 8.12 -10.47 -17.95
CA HIS A 131 7.76 -9.51 -18.99
C HIS A 131 7.50 -8.10 -18.44
N VAL A 132 6.73 -8.00 -17.35
CA VAL A 132 6.41 -6.72 -16.70
C VAL A 132 7.66 -6.10 -16.07
N ALA A 133 8.53 -6.89 -15.44
CA ALA A 133 9.83 -6.44 -14.95
C ALA A 133 10.72 -5.89 -16.08
N ALA A 134 10.68 -6.49 -17.28
CA ALA A 134 11.40 -5.96 -18.45
C ALA A 134 10.85 -4.61 -18.94
N MET A 135 9.53 -4.41 -18.90
CA MET A 135 8.91 -3.11 -19.23
C MET A 135 9.31 -2.03 -18.23
N TYR A 136 9.27 -2.34 -16.92
CA TYR A 136 9.75 -1.42 -15.89
C TYR A 136 11.25 -1.15 -16.01
N ALA A 137 12.08 -2.17 -16.27
CA ALA A 137 13.52 -2.02 -16.46
C ALA A 137 13.87 -1.06 -17.61
N ALA A 138 13.14 -1.16 -18.73
CA ALA A 138 13.28 -0.26 -19.87
C ALA A 138 12.90 1.20 -19.52
N ARG A 139 11.85 1.40 -18.71
CA ARG A 139 11.41 2.73 -18.23
C ARG A 139 12.42 3.33 -17.24
N CYS A 140 12.72 2.58 -16.18
CA CYS A 140 13.59 2.96 -15.06
C CYS A 140 15.08 3.05 -15.43
N ARG A 141 15.49 2.42 -16.55
CA ARG A 141 16.90 2.25 -16.96
C ARG A 141 17.74 1.54 -15.88
N LYS A 142 17.16 0.52 -15.25
CA LYS A 142 17.79 -0.31 -14.21
C LYS A 142 17.77 -1.80 -14.63
N PRO A 143 18.60 -2.67 -14.03
CA PRO A 143 18.60 -4.11 -14.28
C PRO A 143 17.21 -4.76 -14.11
N HIS A 144 16.93 -5.74 -14.96
CA HIS A 144 15.68 -6.54 -14.91
C HIS A 144 15.46 -7.20 -13.55
N GLU A 145 16.51 -7.80 -12.99
CA GLU A 145 16.47 -8.47 -11.69
C GLU A 145 16.12 -7.52 -10.53
N ASP A 146 16.58 -6.26 -10.57
CA ASP A 146 16.26 -5.25 -9.55
C ASP A 146 14.75 -4.93 -9.55
N LEU A 147 14.15 -4.82 -10.75
CA LEU A 147 12.70 -4.62 -10.88
C LEU A 147 11.90 -5.86 -10.48
N LEU A 148 12.40 -7.06 -10.81
CA LEU A 148 11.76 -8.32 -10.40
C LEU A 148 11.81 -8.51 -8.87
N ALA A 149 12.92 -8.10 -8.23
CA ALA A 149 13.07 -8.06 -6.78
C ALA A 149 12.13 -7.02 -6.15
N LEU A 150 12.07 -5.80 -6.69
CA LEU A 150 11.13 -4.76 -6.23
C LEU A 150 9.67 -5.22 -6.36
N MET A 151 9.29 -5.83 -7.48
CA MET A 151 7.95 -6.41 -7.67
C MET A 151 7.65 -7.57 -6.70
N LYS A 152 8.68 -8.31 -6.26
CA LYS A 152 8.52 -9.37 -5.25
C LYS A 152 8.29 -8.79 -3.85
N THR A 153 9.00 -7.74 -3.49
CA THR A 153 8.82 -7.02 -2.21
C THR A 153 7.47 -6.30 -2.17
N GLY A 154 7.11 -5.64 -3.26
CA GLY A 154 5.94 -4.76 -3.32
C GLY A 154 6.06 -3.56 -2.39
N GLY A 155 4.92 -3.01 -1.98
CA GLY A 155 4.84 -1.86 -1.08
C GLY A 155 4.69 -0.52 -1.82
N TRP A 156 4.23 0.49 -1.07
CA TRP A 156 4.01 1.84 -1.60
C TRP A 156 5.29 2.65 -1.59
N LEU A 157 5.62 3.24 -2.73
CA LEU A 157 6.66 4.23 -2.93
C LEU A 157 6.03 5.63 -2.89
N THR A 158 6.71 6.56 -2.23
CA THR A 158 6.43 8.00 -2.36
C THR A 158 6.74 8.50 -3.77
N ALA A 159 6.22 9.68 -4.14
CA ALA A 159 6.56 10.33 -5.40
C ALA A 159 8.10 10.53 -5.60
N LYS A 160 8.84 10.77 -4.50
CA LYS A 160 10.31 10.91 -4.51
C LYS A 160 10.99 9.59 -4.86
N GLU A 161 10.66 8.52 -4.14
CA GLU A 161 11.19 7.18 -4.42
C GLU A 161 10.81 6.71 -5.82
N ALA A 162 9.58 6.97 -6.27
CA ALA A 162 9.15 6.63 -7.63
C ALA A 162 9.97 7.36 -8.72
N LYS A 163 10.40 8.60 -8.45
CA LYS A 163 11.29 9.38 -9.34
C LYS A 163 12.74 8.90 -9.27
N GLU A 164 13.26 8.55 -8.09
CA GLU A 164 14.60 7.94 -7.92
C GLU A 164 14.70 6.54 -8.55
N TRP A 165 13.60 5.80 -8.55
CA TRP A 165 13.45 4.57 -9.32
C TRP A 165 13.33 4.80 -10.83
N GLY A 166 13.01 6.02 -11.28
CA GLY A 166 12.84 6.34 -12.70
C GLY A 166 11.50 5.89 -13.29
N PHE A 167 10.49 5.61 -12.47
CA PHE A 167 9.14 5.36 -12.95
C PHE A 167 8.51 6.64 -13.50
N VAL A 168 8.65 7.74 -12.78
CA VAL A 168 8.10 9.07 -13.12
C VAL A 168 9.22 10.05 -13.46
N ASP A 169 8.97 10.93 -14.43
CA ASP A 169 9.91 11.97 -14.84
C ASP A 169 9.89 13.16 -13.87
N ASP A 170 8.69 13.53 -13.40
CA ASP A 170 8.44 14.76 -12.66
C ASP A 170 7.52 14.56 -11.46
N ILE A 171 7.76 15.39 -10.44
CA ILE A 171 6.89 15.52 -9.27
C ILE A 171 6.24 16.90 -9.36
N THR A 172 4.93 16.95 -9.21
CA THR A 172 4.16 18.19 -9.16
C THR A 172 3.97 18.54 -7.69
N GLU A 173 4.61 19.63 -7.25
CA GLU A 173 4.38 20.19 -5.93
C GLU A 173 3.13 21.08 -6.00
N TYR A 174 2.27 21.01 -4.98
CA TYR A 174 1.30 22.06 -4.73
C TYR A 174 2.07 23.31 -4.28
N GLU A 175 1.54 24.50 -4.58
CA GLU A 175 2.08 25.72 -3.94
C GLU A 175 2.02 25.50 -2.42
N GLU A 176 3.15 25.73 -1.72
CA GLU A 176 3.14 25.67 -0.26
C GLU A 176 2.06 26.62 0.26
N ASP A 177 1.15 26.13 1.10
CA ASP A 177 0.28 26.99 1.88
C ASP A 177 1.16 28.00 2.60
N VAL A 178 1.08 29.27 2.19
CA VAL A 178 1.96 30.34 2.66
C VAL A 178 1.92 30.33 4.18
N LYS A 179 3.05 29.92 4.80
CA LYS A 179 3.15 29.66 6.23
C LYS A 179 2.44 30.78 6.99
N PRO A 180 1.40 30.48 7.80
CA PRO A 180 0.49 31.51 8.29
C PRO A 180 1.26 32.59 9.04
N MET A 181 1.24 33.80 8.48
CA MET A 181 1.92 34.96 9.02
C MET A 181 0.92 35.90 9.68
N MET A 182 1.30 36.50 10.81
CA MET A 182 0.52 37.56 11.44
C MET A 182 0.58 38.81 10.58
N THR A 183 -0.58 39.25 10.09
CA THR A 183 -0.76 40.59 9.57
C THR A 183 -1.16 41.53 10.71
N GLU A 184 -0.82 42.82 10.60
CA GLU A 184 -1.21 43.83 11.58
C GLU A 184 -2.74 43.91 11.77
N ALA A 185 -3.49 43.75 10.69
CA ALA A 185 -4.96 43.69 10.72
C ALA A 185 -5.47 42.48 11.52
N LEU A 186 -4.88 41.28 11.34
CA LEU A 186 -5.25 40.08 12.10
C LEU A 186 -4.85 40.20 13.58
N ALA A 187 -3.65 40.71 13.87
CA ALA A 187 -3.20 40.96 15.24
C ALA A 187 -4.13 41.95 15.96
N THR A 188 -4.54 43.02 15.27
CA THR A 188 -5.48 44.04 15.78
C THR A 188 -6.86 43.44 16.03
N ALA A 189 -7.38 42.63 15.10
CA ALA A 189 -8.67 41.95 15.27
C ALA A 189 -8.67 40.97 16.46
N LEU A 190 -7.61 40.17 16.62
CA LEU A 190 -7.46 39.25 17.75
C LEU A 190 -7.35 40.02 19.08
N ALA A 191 -6.55 41.09 19.14
CA ALA A 191 -6.44 41.94 20.32
C ALA A 191 -7.77 42.62 20.68
N THR A 192 -8.54 43.10 19.68
CA THR A 192 -9.87 43.69 19.87
C THR A 192 -10.88 42.68 20.38
N ALA A 193 -10.75 41.40 19.97
CA ALA A 193 -11.56 40.29 20.46
C ALA A 193 -11.05 39.69 21.80
N CYS A 194 -10.02 40.26 22.43
CA CYS A 194 -9.34 39.72 23.61
C CYS A 194 -8.81 38.28 23.43
N ILE A 195 -8.53 37.86 22.19
CA ILE A 195 -7.96 36.54 21.88
C ILE A 195 -6.43 36.64 21.98
N PRO A 196 -5.76 35.76 22.76
CA PRO A 196 -4.30 35.75 22.86
C PRO A 196 -3.64 35.57 21.49
N ILE A 197 -2.62 36.39 21.19
CA ILE A 197 -1.91 36.34 19.92
C ILE A 197 -1.10 35.03 19.82
N PRO A 198 -1.31 34.20 18.79
CA PRO A 198 -0.53 32.98 18.59
C PRO A 198 0.91 33.32 18.18
N ALA A 199 1.86 32.49 18.61
CA ALA A 199 3.29 32.68 18.35
C ALA A 199 3.69 32.25 16.91
N ILE A 200 3.17 32.97 15.91
CA ILE A 200 3.52 32.83 14.49
C ILE A 200 4.20 34.09 13.94
N PRO A 201 5.07 33.98 12.91
CA PRO A 201 5.88 35.11 12.41
C PRO A 201 5.03 36.23 11.80
N TYR A 202 5.47 37.48 11.88
CA TYR A 202 4.78 38.60 11.23
C TYR A 202 5.16 38.70 9.74
N ALA A 203 4.20 39.09 8.90
CA ALA A 203 4.42 39.32 7.48
C ALA A 203 5.23 40.61 7.26
N GLU A 204 6.43 40.51 6.68
CA GLU A 204 7.22 41.68 6.30
C GLU A 204 6.60 42.36 5.07
N GLY A 205 6.38 43.67 5.17
CA GLY A 205 5.47 44.40 4.29
C GLY A 205 5.90 44.44 2.82
N LYS A 206 5.16 43.71 1.97
CA LYS A 206 4.99 44.04 0.54
C LYS A 206 3.50 44.00 0.18
N THR A 207 2.99 45.16 -0.24
CA THR A 207 1.61 45.35 -0.64
C THR A 207 1.38 44.93 -2.09
N GLU A 208 0.90 43.70 -2.29
CA GLU A 208 0.10 43.34 -3.47
C GLU A 208 -1.15 42.61 -2.99
N GLN A 209 -2.32 42.96 -3.55
CA GLN A 209 -3.60 42.39 -3.12
C GLN A 209 -3.96 41.15 -3.94
N PRO A 210 -4.25 40.00 -3.29
CA PRO A 210 -4.99 38.90 -3.90
C PRO A 210 -6.44 38.89 -3.40
N SER A 211 -7.33 38.35 -4.24
CA SER A 211 -8.76 38.12 -3.93
C SER A 211 -8.97 37.37 -2.62
N GLU A 212 -9.92 37.80 -1.79
CA GLU A 212 -10.17 37.25 -0.45
C GLU A 212 -10.29 35.71 -0.45
N PRO A 213 -9.46 35.00 0.35
CA PRO A 213 -9.57 33.56 0.52
C PRO A 213 -10.95 33.16 1.06
N LEU A 214 -11.45 31.99 0.61
CA LEU A 214 -12.71 31.41 1.06
C LEU A 214 -12.81 31.28 2.59
N PHE A 215 -11.67 31.05 3.26
CA PHE A 215 -11.58 30.98 4.71
C PHE A 215 -11.89 32.32 5.42
N THR A 216 -11.51 33.46 4.82
CA THR A 216 -11.86 34.79 5.37
C THR A 216 -13.36 35.02 5.32
N ARG A 217 -14.02 34.60 4.23
CA ARG A 217 -15.48 34.70 4.08
C ARG A 217 -16.21 33.74 5.04
N PHE A 218 -15.66 32.56 5.27
CA PHE A 218 -16.14 31.60 6.28
C PHE A 218 -16.01 32.15 7.71
N MET A 219 -14.85 32.70 8.08
CA MET A 219 -14.64 33.30 9.41
C MET A 219 -15.47 34.58 9.62
N ALA A 220 -15.70 35.39 8.58
CA ALA A 220 -16.61 36.53 8.65
C ALA A 220 -18.08 36.09 8.87
N ALA A 221 -18.50 35.00 8.22
CA ALA A 221 -19.83 34.41 8.44
C ALA A 221 -19.97 33.85 9.87
N LEU A 222 -18.92 33.24 10.43
CA LEU A 222 -18.89 32.81 11.83
C LEU A 222 -18.89 34.00 12.81
N ALA A 223 -18.14 35.08 12.54
CA ALA A 223 -18.11 36.26 13.38
C ALA A 223 -19.50 36.93 13.49
N GLY A 224 -20.29 36.92 12.41
CA GLY A 224 -21.68 37.40 12.40
C GLY A 224 -22.66 36.59 13.25
N LEU A 225 -22.27 35.38 13.71
CA LEU A 225 -23.10 34.54 14.59
C LEU A 225 -22.85 34.76 16.09
N PHE A 226 -21.80 35.53 16.47
CA PHE A 226 -21.35 35.64 17.86
C PHE A 226 -21.32 37.07 18.42
N THR A 227 -21.91 38.07 17.75
CA THR A 227 -22.00 39.44 18.28
C THR A 227 -23.01 39.55 19.43
N PHE A 228 -22.58 39.18 20.64
CA PHE A 228 -23.21 39.64 21.89
C PHE A 228 -22.81 41.10 22.12
N GLY A 229 -23.81 41.98 22.25
CA GLY A 229 -23.57 43.42 22.33
C GLY A 229 -23.19 43.90 23.74
N ASN A 230 -22.44 44.99 23.78
CA ASN A 230 -22.61 46.01 24.82
C ASN A 230 -22.23 47.40 24.28
N LYS A 231 -23.10 48.38 24.51
CA LYS A 231 -22.76 49.83 24.40
C LYS A 231 -22.04 50.23 25.71
N THR A 232 -21.44 51.41 25.90
CA THR A 232 -21.97 52.81 25.95
C THR A 232 -20.78 53.68 26.47
N PRO A 233 -20.84 55.02 26.61
CA PRO A 233 -21.76 56.04 26.07
C PRO A 233 -20.96 57.13 25.28
N GLU A 234 -21.36 58.38 25.03
CA GLU A 234 -22.63 59.11 25.20
C GLU A 234 -22.74 60.21 24.10
N ALA A 235 -23.97 60.64 23.76
CA ALA A 235 -24.33 62.01 23.39
C ALA A 235 -25.86 62.15 23.22
N ALA A 236 -26.52 62.63 24.27
CA ALA A 236 -27.81 63.33 24.35
C ALA A 236 -29.00 62.87 23.45
N ALA A 237 -30.06 62.34 24.07
CA ALA A 237 -31.32 63.08 24.25
C ALA A 237 -32.44 62.29 24.99
N GLN A 238 -32.85 62.85 26.15
CA GLN A 238 -34.22 62.88 26.74
C GLN A 238 -34.93 61.60 27.25
N ASP A 239 -35.19 61.65 28.58
CA ASP A 239 -36.16 60.90 29.44
C ASP A 239 -37.65 61.02 29.03
N PRO A 240 -38.63 60.38 29.74
CA PRO A 240 -38.58 59.46 30.91
C PRO A 240 -39.26 58.07 30.63
N ASP A 241 -39.36 57.05 31.50
CA ASP A 241 -39.99 57.02 32.86
C ASP A 241 -39.80 55.64 33.58
N THR A 242 -39.82 55.66 34.92
CA THR A 242 -40.10 54.62 35.98
C THR A 242 -40.20 53.08 35.69
N SER A 243 -39.90 52.10 36.58
CA SER A 243 -39.35 52.03 37.97
C SER A 243 -39.21 50.56 38.53
N ILE A 244 -38.57 50.36 39.71
CA ILE A 244 -38.61 49.16 40.65
C ILE A 244 -37.91 47.86 40.15
N HIS A 245 -36.82 47.26 40.72
CA HIS A 245 -36.37 46.87 42.08
C HIS A 245 -36.79 45.46 42.56
N ASN A 246 -35.87 44.46 42.52
CA ASN A 246 -35.46 43.66 43.71
C ASN A 246 -34.40 42.55 43.45
N GLN A 247 -33.80 42.07 44.54
CA GLN A 247 -32.69 41.09 44.67
C GLN A 247 -33.18 39.62 44.68
N GLU A 248 -32.28 38.64 44.47
CA GLU A 248 -31.92 37.62 45.50
C GLU A 248 -30.81 36.65 45.04
N ASP A 249 -30.30 35.83 45.96
CA ASP A 249 -28.94 35.27 46.00
C ASP A 249 -28.73 33.82 45.50
N ASN A 250 -27.57 33.62 44.85
CA ASN A 250 -26.56 32.56 45.09
C ASN A 250 -26.97 31.11 45.45
N GLN A 251 -26.60 30.14 44.59
CA GLN A 251 -25.87 28.94 45.05
C GLN A 251 -25.07 28.21 43.95
N THR A 252 -23.84 27.81 44.29
CA THR A 252 -22.85 27.14 43.42
C THR A 252 -23.13 25.66 43.13
N GLN A 253 -22.94 25.25 41.88
CA GLN A 253 -22.64 23.87 41.49
C GLN A 253 -21.34 23.84 40.68
N THR A 254 -20.43 22.91 41.00
CA THR A 254 -19.21 22.66 40.21
C THR A 254 -19.53 21.81 38.97
N PRO A 255 -19.02 22.14 37.76
CA PRO A 255 -19.31 21.34 36.57
C PRO A 255 -18.51 20.04 36.55
N ASN A 256 -19.16 18.91 36.29
CA ASN A 256 -18.48 17.66 35.92
C ASN A 256 -17.82 17.81 34.54
N THR A 257 -16.50 17.61 34.46
CA THR A 257 -15.78 17.52 33.19
C THR A 257 -16.00 16.16 32.53
N PRO A 258 -16.33 16.07 31.23
CA PRO A 258 -16.48 14.78 30.55
C PRO A 258 -15.12 14.07 30.40
N ILE A 259 -14.98 12.88 30.97
CA ILE A 259 -13.82 12.02 30.72
C ILE A 259 -13.94 11.47 29.30
N THR A 260 -13.01 11.85 28.43
CA THR A 260 -12.96 11.32 27.06
C THR A 260 -12.33 9.92 27.09
N PRO A 261 -12.97 8.87 26.52
CA PRO A 261 -12.38 7.53 26.51
C PRO A 261 -11.11 7.50 25.66
N MET A 262 -10.09 6.76 26.12
CA MET A 262 -8.85 6.59 25.38
C MET A 262 -9.06 5.80 24.08
N LYS A 263 -8.15 5.99 23.13
CA LYS A 263 -8.11 5.23 21.87
C LYS A 263 -7.92 3.75 22.20
N GLN A 264 -8.78 2.88 21.66
CA GLN A 264 -8.69 1.42 21.84
C GLN A 264 -7.33 0.88 21.40
N MET A 265 -6.76 -0.03 22.21
CA MET A 265 -5.48 -0.68 21.99
C MET A 265 -5.65 -2.21 22.07
N PRO A 266 -6.33 -2.84 21.09
CA PRO A 266 -6.91 -4.18 21.21
C PRO A 266 -5.91 -5.29 21.56
N HIS A 267 -4.64 -5.16 21.17
CA HIS A 267 -3.60 -6.13 21.53
C HIS A 267 -3.14 -6.01 22.99
N ILE A 268 -3.08 -4.80 23.53
CA ILE A 268 -2.72 -4.57 24.94
C ILE A 268 -3.93 -4.94 25.82
N GLU A 269 -5.13 -4.55 25.40
CA GLU A 269 -6.41 -4.93 26.02
C GLU A 269 -6.55 -6.46 26.12
N ALA A 270 -6.26 -7.20 25.03
CA ALA A 270 -6.27 -8.67 25.05
C ALA A 270 -5.17 -9.29 25.94
N THR A 271 -3.95 -8.74 25.94
CA THR A 271 -2.83 -9.25 26.75
C THR A 271 -3.03 -8.99 28.25
N LEU A 272 -3.69 -7.89 28.59
CA LEU A 272 -4.04 -7.51 29.96
C LEU A 272 -5.42 -8.02 30.42
N GLN A 273 -6.19 -8.63 29.51
CA GLN A 273 -7.56 -9.10 29.73
C GLN A 273 -8.51 -7.99 30.26
N VAL A 274 -8.42 -6.80 29.67
CA VAL A 274 -9.27 -5.63 30.01
C VAL A 274 -10.11 -5.19 28.81
N GLU A 275 -11.34 -4.74 29.08
CA GLU A 275 -12.26 -4.23 28.03
C GLU A 275 -11.95 -2.78 27.59
N GLY A 276 -10.94 -2.15 28.20
CA GLY A 276 -10.48 -0.80 27.88
C GLY A 276 -9.75 -0.14 29.04
N PHE A 277 -9.19 1.04 28.79
CA PHE A 277 -8.45 1.82 29.79
C PHE A 277 -9.26 3.01 30.29
N THR A 278 -9.50 3.06 31.60
CA THR A 278 -10.13 4.21 32.27
C THR A 278 -9.07 5.05 32.98
N PRO A 279 -8.89 6.34 32.64
CA PRO A 279 -7.99 7.21 33.39
C PRO A 279 -8.56 7.53 34.78
N ASN A 280 -7.66 7.74 35.74
CA ASN A 280 -7.99 8.26 37.06
C ASN A 280 -8.34 9.77 37.00
N ALA A 281 -8.66 10.36 38.15
CA ALA A 281 -9.02 11.79 38.26
C ALA A 281 -7.91 12.77 37.81
N GLU A 282 -6.67 12.28 37.64
CA GLU A 282 -5.50 13.05 37.20
C GLU A 282 -5.19 12.82 35.70
N GLY A 283 -6.00 12.01 34.99
CA GLY A 283 -5.83 11.71 33.57
C GLY A 283 -4.86 10.56 33.26
N SER A 284 -4.37 9.83 34.26
CA SER A 284 -3.41 8.72 34.09
C SER A 284 -4.07 7.35 34.26
N VAL A 285 -3.55 6.33 33.58
CA VAL A 285 -4.05 4.95 33.65
C VAL A 285 -3.10 4.12 34.52
N PRO A 286 -3.48 3.79 35.77
CA PRO A 286 -2.65 2.94 36.63
C PRO A 286 -2.72 1.48 36.15
N LEU A 287 -1.56 0.87 35.92
CA LEU A 287 -1.42 -0.57 35.72
C LEU A 287 -1.04 -1.26 37.03
N THR A 288 -1.56 -2.45 37.27
CA THR A 288 -1.19 -3.30 38.40
C THR A 288 0.10 -4.07 38.12
N GLU A 289 0.80 -4.50 39.18
CA GLU A 289 1.98 -5.35 39.07
C GLU A 289 1.71 -6.66 38.31
N ALA A 290 0.53 -7.26 38.50
CA ALA A 290 0.09 -8.44 37.75
C ALA A 290 -0.12 -8.17 36.25
N GLN A 291 -0.58 -6.97 35.88
CA GLN A 291 -0.72 -6.56 34.48
C GLN A 291 0.65 -6.31 33.83
N LEU A 292 1.59 -5.69 34.57
CA LEU A 292 2.98 -5.55 34.13
C LEU A 292 3.65 -6.93 33.95
N GLN A 293 3.43 -7.87 34.86
CA GLN A 293 3.93 -9.24 34.71
C GLN A 293 3.31 -9.95 33.50
N SER A 294 2.00 -9.77 33.23
CA SER A 294 1.35 -10.33 32.02
C SER A 294 1.98 -9.79 30.72
N LEU A 295 2.41 -8.53 30.70
CA LEU A 295 3.15 -7.95 29.57
C LEU A 295 4.56 -8.54 29.45
N GLU A 296 5.30 -8.65 30.56
CA GLU A 296 6.64 -9.23 30.60
C GLU A 296 6.65 -10.70 30.15
N ASP A 297 5.70 -11.50 30.63
CA ASP A 297 5.51 -12.90 30.23
C ASP A 297 5.18 -13.01 28.73
N HIS A 298 4.36 -12.10 28.21
CA HIS A 298 4.01 -12.06 26.79
C HIS A 298 5.19 -11.65 25.90
N ILE A 299 5.98 -10.66 26.31
CA ILE A 299 7.21 -10.24 25.63
C ILE A 299 8.22 -11.40 25.61
N THR A 300 8.48 -12.01 26.77
CA THR A 300 9.38 -13.17 26.91
C THR A 300 8.95 -14.34 26.01
N ALA A 301 7.64 -14.61 25.93
CA ALA A 301 7.09 -15.63 25.05
C ALA A 301 7.26 -15.29 23.55
N GLN A 302 7.13 -14.01 23.17
CA GLN A 302 7.40 -13.55 21.80
C GLN A 302 8.90 -13.65 21.45
N GLU A 303 9.80 -13.21 22.33
CA GLU A 303 11.26 -13.33 22.14
C GLU A 303 11.70 -14.79 21.98
N THR A 304 11.16 -15.69 22.82
CA THR A 304 11.38 -17.14 22.72
C THR A 304 10.92 -17.68 21.37
N ARG A 305 9.75 -17.25 20.89
CA ARG A 305 9.19 -17.66 19.60
C ARG A 305 9.99 -17.12 18.42
N ILE A 306 10.47 -15.88 18.48
CA ILE A 306 11.36 -15.29 17.47
C ILE A 306 12.66 -16.11 17.39
N THR A 307 13.27 -16.41 18.54
CA THR A 307 14.49 -17.22 18.62
C THR A 307 14.31 -18.62 18.01
N ASP A 308 13.19 -19.29 18.29
CA ASP A 308 12.87 -20.58 17.66
C ASP A 308 12.70 -20.46 16.14
N GLN A 309 12.02 -19.41 15.66
CA GLN A 309 11.85 -19.17 14.22
C GLN A 309 13.19 -18.87 13.52
N GLU A 310 14.10 -18.13 14.14
CA GLU A 310 15.45 -17.88 13.63
C GLU A 310 16.31 -19.16 13.56
N ASN A 311 16.21 -20.03 14.57
CA ASN A 311 16.85 -21.35 14.55
C ASN A 311 16.30 -22.22 13.41
N GLN A 312 14.98 -22.30 13.23
CA GLN A 312 14.36 -23.04 12.13
C GLN A 312 14.70 -22.45 10.75
N LEU A 313 14.84 -21.13 10.61
CA LEU A 313 15.28 -20.49 9.37
C LEU A 313 16.73 -20.86 9.05
N THR A 314 17.60 -20.87 10.07
CA THR A 314 19.01 -21.27 9.95
C THR A 314 19.12 -22.74 9.51
N GLU A 315 18.36 -23.65 10.11
CA GLU A 315 18.31 -25.05 9.70
C GLU A 315 17.83 -25.24 8.26
N ARG A 316 16.75 -24.55 7.86
CA ARG A 316 16.24 -24.57 6.48
C ARG A 316 17.26 -24.04 5.47
N ASN A 317 17.97 -22.95 5.79
CA ASN A 317 19.01 -22.39 4.92
C ASN A 317 20.21 -23.33 4.76
N ASN A 318 20.63 -24.00 5.84
CA ASN A 318 21.66 -25.04 5.78
C ASN A 318 21.23 -26.21 4.88
N ARG A 319 19.97 -26.67 5.01
CA ARG A 319 19.44 -27.75 4.16
C ARG A 319 19.30 -27.36 2.69
N ILE A 320 18.93 -26.11 2.40
CA ILE A 320 18.93 -25.57 1.01
C ILE A 320 20.35 -25.60 0.44
N THR A 321 21.33 -25.11 1.21
CA THR A 321 22.74 -25.08 0.78
C THR A 321 23.30 -26.48 0.49
N GLU A 322 22.93 -27.47 1.30
CA GLU A 322 23.27 -28.88 1.10
C GLU A 322 22.64 -29.45 -0.18
N LEU A 323 21.33 -29.24 -0.38
CA LEU A 323 20.62 -29.68 -1.59
C LEU A 323 21.14 -29.00 -2.86
N GLU A 324 21.52 -27.72 -2.79
CA GLU A 324 22.17 -27.02 -3.91
C GLU A 324 23.57 -27.55 -4.22
N ALA A 325 24.30 -28.06 -3.21
CA ALA A 325 25.56 -28.75 -3.43
C ALA A 325 25.34 -30.13 -4.08
N GLU A 326 24.35 -30.90 -3.62
CA GLU A 326 23.97 -32.19 -4.22
C GLU A 326 23.51 -32.03 -5.68
N VAL A 327 22.62 -31.08 -5.97
CA VAL A 327 22.16 -30.78 -7.34
C VAL A 327 23.31 -30.32 -8.24
N ARG A 328 24.29 -29.55 -7.72
CA ARG A 328 25.50 -29.19 -8.48
C ARG A 328 26.38 -30.40 -8.76
N ALA A 329 26.58 -31.28 -7.79
CA ALA A 329 27.35 -32.52 -7.96
C ALA A 329 26.70 -33.42 -9.03
N LEU A 330 25.38 -33.64 -8.94
CA LEU A 330 24.61 -34.44 -9.90
C LEU A 330 24.65 -33.87 -11.33
N LYS A 331 24.61 -32.54 -11.48
CA LYS A 331 24.78 -31.87 -12.79
C LYS A 331 26.22 -31.89 -13.32
N ALA A 332 27.22 -32.09 -12.46
CA ALA A 332 28.62 -32.17 -12.84
C ALA A 332 29.07 -33.60 -13.20
N THR A 333 28.37 -34.64 -12.72
CA THR A 333 28.54 -36.00 -13.22
C THR A 333 28.28 -36.05 -14.74
N PRO A 334 29.17 -36.65 -15.55
CA PRO A 334 28.87 -36.93 -16.94
C PRO A 334 27.57 -37.73 -17.04
N ALA A 335 26.72 -37.40 -18.02
CA ALA A 335 25.64 -38.31 -18.39
C ALA A 335 26.27 -39.65 -18.81
N ASP A 336 25.80 -40.74 -18.21
CA ASP A 336 26.24 -42.10 -18.59
C ASP A 336 26.10 -42.25 -20.11
N THR A 337 27.22 -42.49 -20.78
CA THR A 337 27.19 -42.78 -22.21
C THR A 337 26.45 -44.10 -22.40
N THR A 338 25.28 -44.05 -23.02
CA THR A 338 24.49 -45.23 -23.40
C THR A 338 25.13 -45.97 -24.59
N SER A 339 26.38 -46.41 -24.40
CA SER A 339 27.11 -47.30 -25.31
C SER A 339 26.64 -48.74 -25.17
N SER A 340 25.34 -48.97 -25.39
CA SER A 340 24.74 -50.30 -25.44
C SER A 340 23.55 -50.33 -26.40
N VAL A 341 23.85 -50.23 -27.70
CA VAL A 341 23.03 -50.95 -28.68
C VAL A 341 23.25 -52.44 -28.41
N VAL A 342 22.38 -53.04 -27.59
CA VAL A 342 22.42 -54.47 -27.31
C VAL A 342 21.95 -55.20 -28.56
N ASN A 343 22.92 -55.57 -29.40
CA ASN A 343 22.70 -56.50 -30.49
C ASN A 343 22.68 -57.91 -29.89
N ASN A 344 21.51 -58.54 -29.82
CA ASN A 344 21.34 -59.84 -29.18
C ASN A 344 22.09 -60.95 -29.94
N ASN A 345 23.33 -61.26 -29.53
CA ASN A 345 23.87 -62.59 -29.75
C ASN A 345 24.98 -62.97 -28.75
N SER A 346 24.90 -64.23 -28.28
CA SER A 346 25.90 -65.00 -27.54
C SER A 346 26.59 -64.40 -26.30
N GLY A 347 26.36 -65.05 -25.14
CA GLY A 347 27.49 -65.48 -24.29
C GLY A 347 27.67 -64.81 -22.92
N GLU A 348 27.38 -65.62 -21.89
CA GLU A 348 28.02 -65.65 -20.56
C GLU A 348 27.73 -64.58 -19.49
N ASN A 349 27.48 -65.11 -18.27
CA ASN A 349 27.18 -64.39 -17.05
C ASN A 349 28.39 -63.60 -16.50
N ASN A 350 28.20 -62.31 -16.23
CA ASN A 350 28.38 -61.77 -14.86
C ASN A 350 27.84 -60.33 -14.76
N GLN A 351 26.80 -60.08 -13.97
CA GLN A 351 26.36 -58.72 -13.63
C GLN A 351 25.95 -58.63 -12.16
N GLN A 352 26.54 -57.66 -11.45
CA GLN A 352 26.02 -57.19 -10.17
C GLN A 352 24.59 -56.65 -10.35
N PRO A 353 23.74 -56.69 -9.30
CA PRO A 353 22.37 -56.18 -9.38
C PRO A 353 22.37 -54.72 -9.83
N ASN A 354 21.70 -54.42 -10.95
CA ASN A 354 21.48 -53.04 -11.34
C ASN A 354 20.41 -52.41 -10.42
N ARG A 355 20.44 -51.09 -10.27
CA ARG A 355 19.58 -50.35 -9.32
C ARG A 355 18.07 -50.59 -9.53
N ALA A 356 17.66 -50.95 -10.74
CA ALA A 356 16.28 -51.34 -11.06
C ALA A 356 15.90 -52.73 -10.52
N SER A 357 16.82 -53.71 -10.57
CA SER A 357 16.61 -55.03 -9.96
C SER A 357 16.52 -54.97 -8.43
N GLU A 358 17.31 -54.10 -7.78
CA GLU A 358 17.20 -53.86 -6.33
C GLU A 358 15.86 -53.20 -5.95
N TYR A 359 15.37 -52.28 -6.78
CA TYR A 359 14.06 -51.66 -6.60
C TYR A 359 12.92 -52.69 -6.72
N LEU A 360 12.94 -53.52 -7.78
CA LEU A 360 11.95 -54.59 -7.95
C LEU A 360 11.97 -55.60 -6.79
N ALA A 361 13.14 -55.97 -6.29
CA ALA A 361 13.26 -56.87 -5.14
C ALA A 361 12.62 -56.28 -3.87
N ARG A 362 12.81 -54.97 -3.61
CA ARG A 362 12.18 -54.27 -2.49
C ARG A 362 10.67 -54.17 -2.63
N VAL A 363 10.17 -53.86 -3.84
CA VAL A 363 8.71 -53.78 -4.11
C VAL A 363 8.05 -55.14 -3.94
N ASN A 364 8.66 -56.22 -4.46
CA ASN A 364 8.12 -57.57 -4.32
C ASN A 364 8.13 -58.03 -2.86
N SER A 365 9.22 -57.79 -2.11
CA SER A 365 9.30 -58.13 -0.68
C SER A 365 8.29 -57.34 0.17
N ALA A 366 8.06 -56.06 -0.12
CA ALA A 366 7.03 -55.27 0.54
C ALA A 366 5.61 -55.78 0.24
N LYS A 367 5.38 -56.29 -0.98
CA LYS A 367 4.11 -56.91 -1.37
C LYS A 367 3.88 -58.25 -0.67
N GLU A 368 4.88 -59.11 -0.62
CA GLU A 368 4.80 -60.39 0.10
C GLU A 368 4.51 -60.19 1.60
N LEU A 369 5.05 -59.13 2.22
CA LEU A 369 4.73 -58.76 3.61
C LEU A 369 3.29 -58.25 3.76
N TYR A 370 2.76 -57.49 2.80
CA TYR A 370 1.38 -57.01 2.80
C TYR A 370 0.38 -58.17 2.65
N ASP A 371 0.65 -59.09 1.72
CA ASP A 371 -0.16 -60.29 1.45
C ASP A 371 -0.09 -61.33 2.60
N LEU A 372 0.80 -61.14 3.59
CA LEU A 372 0.94 -61.96 4.81
C LEU A 372 0.20 -61.39 6.04
N VAL A 373 -0.25 -60.13 5.96
CA VAL A 373 -0.91 -59.38 7.05
C VAL A 373 -2.34 -58.97 6.67
N SER A 374 -2.75 -59.28 5.43
CA SER A 374 -4.09 -59.08 4.86
C SER A 374 -4.89 -60.39 4.81
#